data_AF-A0A7C1TVJ3-F1
#
_entry.id   AF-A0A7C1TVJ3-F1
#
_cell.length_a   1.000
_cell.length_b   1.000
_cell.length_c   1.000
_cell.angle_alpha   90.00
_cell.angle_beta   90.00
_cell.angle_gamma   90.00
#
_symmetry.space_group_name_H-M   'P 1'
#
loop_
_entity.id
_entity.type
_entity.pdbx_description
1 polymer ?
#
loop_
_entity_poly.entity_id
_entity_poly.type
_entity_poly.pdbx_seq_one_letter_code
_entity_poly.pdbx_strand_id
1 'polypeptide(L)'
;MRTQTNLVRKQYLVSEDNVKKVERLASSRGTSAADIVRQAIEAYDPHGAGDMEAPELMQLVHERLKDAISATKKTNKKMAGILKSLNVVNA
;
A
#
# COMPACT_ATOMS: atom_id res chain seq x y z
N MET A 1 14.85 12.13 9.83
CA MET A 1 15.75 11.58 8.80
C MET A 1 17.07 11.23 9.51
N ARG A 2 17.39 9.95 9.72
CA ARG A 2 18.65 9.58 10.39
C ARG A 2 19.79 9.76 9.39
N THR A 3 20.67 10.72 9.64
CA THR A 3 21.87 10.93 8.83
C THR A 3 22.85 9.79 9.12
N GLN A 4 22.95 8.80 8.23
CA GLN A 4 23.94 7.73 8.36
C GLN A 4 25.34 8.31 8.23
N THR A 5 26.18 8.09 9.23
CA THR A 5 27.60 8.44 9.22
C THR A 5 28.42 7.20 8.88
N ASN A 6 29.48 7.35 8.08
CA ASN A 6 30.41 6.30 7.64
C ASN A 6 29.85 5.25 6.66
N LEU A 7 29.41 5.69 5.47
CA LEU A 7 29.03 4.78 4.38
C LEU A 7 30.27 4.05 3.82
N VAL A 8 30.20 2.72 3.77
CA VAL A 8 31.24 1.87 3.17
C VAL A 8 30.77 1.38 1.80
N ARG A 9 31.62 1.50 0.78
CA ARG A 9 31.33 0.93 -0.55
C ARG A 9 31.45 -0.60 -0.50
N LYS A 10 30.36 -1.28 -0.86
CA LYS A 10 30.32 -2.73 -1.10
C LYS A 10 29.73 -2.98 -2.48
N GLN A 11 30.29 -3.94 -3.21
CA GLN A 11 29.85 -4.32 -4.55
C GLN A 11 29.43 -5.79 -4.54
N TYR A 12 28.29 -6.06 -5.18
CA TYR A 12 27.72 -7.40 -5.31
C TYR A 12 27.24 -7.57 -6.75
N LEU A 13 27.30 -8.80 -7.25
CA LEU A 13 26.73 -9.15 -8.55
C LEU A 13 25.26 -9.55 -8.35
N VAL A 14 24.39 -9.07 -9.23
CA VAL A 14 22.95 -9.38 -9.25
C VAL A 14 22.53 -9.66 -10.69
N SER A 15 21.42 -10.40 -10.86
CA SER A 15 20.86 -10.64 -12.19
C SER A 15 20.33 -9.35 -12.84
N GLU A 16 20.28 -9.34 -14.17
CA GLU A 16 19.71 -8.21 -14.93
C GLU A 16 18.28 -7.89 -14.51
N ASP A 17 17.47 -8.90 -14.19
CA ASP A 17 16.09 -8.71 -13.74
C ASP A 17 16.01 -7.96 -12.41
N ASN A 18 16.95 -8.23 -11.50
CA ASN A 18 17.04 -7.49 -10.23
C ASN A 18 17.45 -6.04 -10.47
N VAL A 19 18.36 -5.77 -11.41
CA VAL A 19 18.74 -4.40 -11.81
C VAL A 19 17.51 -3.65 -12.33
N LYS A 20 16.80 -4.22 -13.32
CA LYS A 20 15.58 -3.63 -13.89
C LYS A 20 14.53 -3.36 -12.82
N LYS A 21 14.36 -4.28 -11.87
CA LYS A 21 13.40 -4.12 -10.76
C LYS A 21 13.76 -2.94 -9.86
N VAL A 22 15.03 -2.82 -9.47
CA VAL A 22 15.51 -1.73 -8.60
C VAL A 22 15.41 -0.38 -9.31
N GLU A 23 15.81 -0.31 -10.59
CA GLU A 23 15.71 0.92 -11.39
C GLU A 23 14.25 1.39 -11.55
N ARG A 24 13.33 0.46 -11.83
CA ARG A 24 11.90 0.79 -11.92
C ARG A 24 11.36 1.35 -10.61
N LEU A 25 11.76 0.79 -9.47
CA LEU A 25 11.36 1.26 -8.14
C LEU A 25 11.97 2.62 -7.79
N ALA A 26 13.22 2.85 -8.20
CA ALA A 26 13.91 4.11 -8.03
C ALA A 26 13.19 5.23 -8.81
N SER A 27 12.90 4.97 -10.10
CA SER A 27 12.19 5.89 -10.98
C SER A 27 10.78 6.21 -10.47
N SER A 28 10.02 5.21 -10.01
CA SER A 28 8.65 5.43 -9.53
C SER A 28 8.58 6.21 -8.22
N ARG A 29 9.65 6.18 -7.41
CA ARG A 29 9.73 6.86 -6.12
C ARG A 29 10.56 8.13 -6.14
N GLY A 30 11.13 8.50 -7.29
CA GLY A 30 11.97 9.69 -7.44
C GLY A 30 13.24 9.67 -6.55
N THR A 31 13.82 8.48 -6.33
CA THR A 31 14.97 8.27 -5.45
C THR A 31 16.07 7.47 -6.16
N SER A 32 17.26 7.35 -5.57
CA SER A 32 18.33 6.55 -6.18
C SER A 32 18.13 5.05 -5.98
N ALA A 33 18.65 4.25 -6.92
CA ALA A 33 18.72 2.78 -6.79
C ALA A 33 19.41 2.35 -5.48
N ALA A 34 20.44 3.09 -5.06
CA ALA A 34 21.14 2.83 -3.80
C ALA A 34 20.24 3.06 -2.57
N ASP A 35 19.38 4.07 -2.60
CA ASP A 35 18.42 4.31 -1.52
C ASP A 35 17.36 3.20 -1.47
N ILE A 36 16.90 2.71 -2.62
CA ILE A 36 15.99 1.56 -2.70
C ILE A 36 16.61 0.34 -2.04
N VAL A 37 17.86 0.01 -2.39
CA VAL A 37 18.58 -1.13 -1.80
C VAL A 37 18.76 -0.93 -0.30
N ARG A 38 19.11 0.28 0.15
CA ARG A 38 19.25 0.58 1.57
C ARG A 38 17.93 0.38 2.34
N GLN A 39 16.84 0.94 1.83
CA GLN A 39 15.51 0.77 2.44
C GLN A 39 15.08 -0.69 2.47
N ALA A 40 15.38 -1.46 1.42
CA ALA A 40 15.08 -2.88 1.38
C ALA A 40 15.86 -3.67 2.43
N ILE A 41 17.13 -3.34 2.65
CA ILE A 41 17.96 -3.95 3.71
C ILE A 41 17.43 -3.54 5.09
N GLU A 42 17.09 -2.27 5.30
CA GLU A 42 16.55 -1.79 6.57
C GLU A 42 15.18 -2.38 6.91
N ALA A 43 14.35 -2.64 5.89
CA ALA A 43 13.04 -3.26 6.04
C ALA A 43 13.09 -4.79 6.08
N TYR A 44 14.22 -5.40 5.76
CA TYR A 44 14.36 -6.85 5.76
C TYR A 44 14.44 -7.36 7.19
N ASP A 45 13.34 -7.98 7.63
CA ASP A 45 13.26 -8.69 8.90
C ASP A 45 13.31 -10.22 8.63
N PRO A 46 14.44 -10.89 8.91
CA PRO A 46 14.58 -12.33 8.69
C PRO A 46 13.70 -13.18 9.63
N HIS A 47 13.14 -12.60 10.69
CA HIS A 47 12.26 -13.28 11.66
C HIS A 47 10.79 -12.83 11.52
N GLY A 48 10.52 -11.70 10.86
CA GLY A 48 9.20 -11.08 10.79
C GLY A 48 8.15 -11.81 9.95
N ALA A 49 8.55 -12.73 9.05
CA ALA A 49 7.58 -13.51 8.28
C ALA A 49 6.83 -14.55 9.13
N GLY A 50 7.39 -14.96 10.28
CA GLY A 50 6.73 -15.86 11.23
C GLY A 50 5.72 -15.17 12.15
N ASP A 51 5.78 -13.83 12.27
CA ASP A 51 5.01 -13.03 13.23
C ASP A 51 3.86 -12.22 12.56
N MET A 52 3.71 -12.36 11.24
CA MET A 52 2.70 -11.63 10.45
C MET A 52 1.39 -12.42 10.24
N GLU A 53 1.22 -13.58 10.88
CA GLU A 53 -0.08 -14.22 11.02
C GLU A 53 -0.84 -13.60 12.19
N ALA A 54 -1.41 -12.41 11.97
CA ALA A 54 -2.43 -11.84 12.85
C ALA A 54 -3.82 -12.01 12.21
N PRO A 55 -4.38 -13.24 12.13
CA PRO A 55 -5.65 -13.51 11.47
C PRO A 55 -6.80 -12.69 12.05
N GLU A 56 -6.73 -12.35 13.35
CA GLU A 56 -7.70 -11.48 14.02
C GLU A 56 -7.73 -10.05 13.47
N LEU A 57 -6.56 -9.47 13.15
CA LEU A 57 -6.49 -8.14 12.53
C LEU A 57 -7.03 -8.16 11.09
N MET A 58 -6.73 -9.21 10.33
CA MET A 58 -7.28 -9.37 8.97
C MET A 58 -8.79 -9.58 9.00
N GLN A 59 -9.30 -10.34 9.96
CA GLN A 59 -10.74 -10.51 10.17
C GLN A 59 -11.41 -9.17 10.53
N LEU A 60 -10.83 -8.39 11.44
CA LEU A 60 -11.34 -7.08 11.80
C LEU A 60 -11.39 -6.13 10.59
N VAL A 61 -10.32 -6.09 9.79
CA VAL A 61 -10.29 -5.27 8.56
C VAL A 61 -11.36 -5.73 7.57
N HIS A 62 -11.54 -7.03 7.41
CA HIS A 62 -12.58 -7.58 6.54
C HIS A 62 -13.99 -7.16 6.98
N GLU A 63 -14.30 -7.28 8.27
CA GLU A 63 -15.60 -6.87 8.83
C GLU A 63 -15.84 -5.37 8.64
N ARG A 64 -14.85 -4.53 8.95
CA ARG A 64 -14.97 -3.07 8.77
C ARG A 64 -15.15 -2.66 7.32
N LEU A 65 -14.45 -3.31 6.39
CA LEU A 65 -14.60 -3.06 4.96
C LEU A 65 -16.00 -3.45 4.46
N LYS A 66 -16.51 -4.60 4.91
CA LYS A 66 -17.86 -5.07 4.58
C LYS A 66 -18.94 -4.10 5.07
N ASP A 67 -18.79 -3.57 6.28
CA ASP A 67 -19.69 -2.57 6.84
C ASP A 67 -19.68 -1.27 6.04
N ALA A 68 -18.48 -0.76 5.71
CA ALA A 68 -18.32 0.46 4.93
C ALA A 68 -18.96 0.35 3.53
N ILE A 69 -18.75 -0.78 2.84
CA ILE A 69 -19.38 -1.07 1.54
C ILE A 69 -20.91 -1.10 1.69
N SER A 70 -21.43 -1.77 2.72
CA SER A 70 -22.88 -1.89 2.94
C SER A 70 -23.53 -0.54 3.24
N ALA A 71 -22.89 0.27 4.09
CA ALA A 71 -23.32 1.63 4.39
C ALA A 71 -23.35 2.49 3.12
N THR A 72 -22.29 2.43 2.31
CA THR A 72 -22.18 3.19 1.06
C THR A 72 -23.29 2.80 0.07
N LYS A 73 -23.53 1.49 -0.13
CA LYS A 73 -24.63 1.02 -0.99
C LYS A 73 -25.99 1.51 -0.52
N LYS A 74 -26.25 1.49 0.80
CA LYS A 74 -27.50 1.98 1.39
C LYS A 74 -27.70 3.48 1.15
N THR A 75 -26.64 4.27 1.35
CA THR A 75 -26.66 5.71 1.08
C THR A 75 -26.93 6.00 -0.39
N ASN A 76 -26.25 5.31 -1.31
CA ASN A 76 -26.47 5.47 -2.75
C ASN A 76 -27.92 5.16 -3.14
N LYS A 77 -28.50 4.09 -2.60
CA LYS A 77 -29.91 3.74 -2.85
C LYS A 77 -30.86 4.82 -2.32
N LYS A 78 -30.60 5.37 -1.14
CA LYS A 78 -31.40 6.46 -0.56
C LYS A 78 -31.30 7.74 -1.40
N MET A 79 -30.09 8.12 -1.81
CA MET A 79 -29.86 9.28 -2.67
C MET A 79 -30.56 9.13 -4.02
N ALA A 80 -30.50 7.97 -4.65
CA ALA A 80 -31.22 7.69 -5.88
C ALA A 80 -32.74 7.85 -5.72
N GLY A 81 -33.30 7.40 -4.59
CA GLY A 81 -34.71 7.60 -4.25
C GLY A 81 -35.08 9.07 -4.09
N ILE A 82 -34.26 9.85 -3.37
CA ILE A 82 -34.47 11.29 -3.16
C ILE A 82 -34.41 12.04 -4.49
N LEU A 83 -33.38 11.77 -5.31
CA LEU A 83 -33.23 12.39 -6.63
C LEU A 83 -34.43 12.07 -7.54
N LYS A 84 -34.95 10.83 -7.49
CA LYS A 84 -36.15 10.45 -8.23
C LYS A 84 -37.39 11.20 -7.75
N SER A 85 -37.58 11.36 -6.44
CA SER A 85 -38.71 12.14 -5.91
C SER A 85 -38.62 13.63 -6.27
N LEU A 86 -37.42 14.22 -6.25
CA LEU A 86 -37.22 15.62 -6.64
C LEU A 86 -37.48 15.84 -8.13
N ASN A 87 -37.14 14.86 -8.98
CA ASN A 87 -37.42 14.92 -10.41
C ASN A 87 -38.92 14.78 -10.74
N VAL A 88 -39.69 14.05 -9.92
CA VAL A 88 -41.14 13.90 -10.08
C VAL A 88 -41.91 15.12 -9.55
N VAL A 89 -41.38 15.84 -8.55
CA VAL A 89 -42.01 17.06 -8.01
C VAL A 89 -41.79 18.29 -8.91
N ASN A 90 -40.80 18.24 -9.81
CA ASN A 90 -40.46 19.32 -10.76
C ASN A 90 -40.96 19.08 -12.20
N ALA A 91 -41.80 18.06 -12.43
CA ALA A 91 -42.40 17.72 -13.73
C ALA A 91 -43.92 17.82 -13.66
#